data_AF-A0A3R9DYD8-F1
#
_entry.id   AF-A0A3R9DYD8-F1
#
_cell.length_a   1.000
_cell.length_b   1.000
_cell.length_c   1.000
_cell.angle_alpha   90.00
_cell.angle_beta   90.00
_cell.angle_gamma   90.00
#
_symmetry.space_group_name_H-M   'P 1'
#
loop_
_entity.id
_entity.type
_entity.pdbx_description
1 polymer ?
#
loop_
_entity_poly.entity_id
_entity_poly.type
_entity_poly.pdbx_seq_one_letter_code
_entity_poly.pdbx_strand_id
1 'polypeptide(L)'
;MPQSLQSAVNKRCAEYLAGRIVARQAIERINGTKPQIGTHKDRSPIWPKGLIGSITHSDRFAAAALAQQKYHQFLGIDFEHWINAQLADELSGQILDKYEKQLLSQCSISFEQGVTLIFSAKESFYKALYPHVKTFFGFDEARVSSMDVASGRFTIELLTSFGDEFEQGWAIKGNFKMLPDGILTYIFY
;
A
#
# COMPACT_ATOMS: atom_id res chain seq x y z
N MET A 1 15.24 -8.59 -28.24
CA MET A 1 14.27 -7.88 -27.38
C MET A 1 14.63 -6.40 -27.39
N PRO A 2 13.66 -5.46 -27.53
CA PRO A 2 13.93 -4.02 -27.51
C PRO A 2 14.59 -3.57 -26.19
N GLN A 3 15.54 -2.63 -26.25
CA GLN A 3 16.26 -2.13 -25.06
C GLN A 3 15.34 -1.52 -23.98
N SER A 4 14.20 -0.93 -24.37
CA SER A 4 13.19 -0.38 -23.46
C SER A 4 12.48 -1.47 -22.64
N LEU A 5 12.18 -2.61 -23.25
CA LEU A 5 11.62 -3.77 -22.56
C LEU A 5 12.65 -4.44 -21.63
N GLN A 6 13.91 -4.51 -22.07
CA GLN A 6 14.99 -5.11 -21.26
C GLN A 6 15.33 -4.25 -20.03
N SER A 7 15.33 -2.93 -20.18
CA SER A 7 15.52 -1.99 -19.05
C SER A 7 14.33 -2.02 -18.08
N ALA A 8 13.08 -2.07 -18.57
CA ALA A 8 11.90 -2.23 -17.72
C ALA A 8 11.93 -3.55 -16.92
N VAL A 9 12.36 -4.65 -17.54
CA VAL A 9 12.55 -5.94 -16.85
C VAL A 9 13.64 -5.84 -15.79
N ASN A 10 14.79 -5.24 -16.12
CA ASN A 10 15.89 -5.06 -15.15
C ASN A 10 15.48 -4.20 -13.96
N LYS A 11 14.74 -3.10 -14.20
CA LYS A 11 14.20 -2.24 -13.16
C LYS A 11 13.28 -3.01 -12.21
N ARG A 12 12.30 -3.74 -12.78
CA ARG A 12 11.36 -4.56 -11.99
C ARG A 12 12.06 -5.67 -11.22
N CYS A 13 13.10 -6.28 -11.78
CA CYS A 13 13.94 -7.26 -11.08
C CYS A 13 14.70 -6.64 -9.90
N ALA A 14 15.25 -5.43 -10.09
CA ALA A 14 15.97 -4.71 -9.04
C ALA A 14 15.05 -4.31 -7.89
N GLU A 15 13.87 -3.77 -8.20
CA GLU A 15 12.81 -3.43 -7.23
C GLU A 15 12.37 -4.65 -6.41
N TYR A 16 12.07 -5.76 -7.10
CA TYR A 16 11.70 -7.01 -6.46
C TYR A 16 12.80 -7.50 -5.50
N LEU A 17 14.06 -7.46 -5.94
CA LEU A 17 15.19 -7.89 -5.13
C LEU A 17 15.40 -6.97 -3.92
N ALA A 18 15.34 -5.65 -4.12
CA ALA A 18 15.48 -4.66 -3.05
C ALA A 18 14.43 -4.88 -1.96
N GLY A 19 13.16 -5.05 -2.35
CA GLY A 19 12.06 -5.36 -1.42
C GLY A 19 12.31 -6.64 -0.60
N ARG A 20 12.83 -7.69 -1.23
CA ARG A 20 13.14 -8.96 -0.54
C ARG A 20 14.36 -8.85 0.38
N ILE A 21 15.36 -8.03 0.03
CA ILE A 21 16.52 -7.76 0.88
C ILE A 21 16.07 -7.06 2.17
N VAL A 22 15.29 -5.98 2.07
CA VAL A 22 14.83 -5.23 3.26
C VAL A 22 13.90 -6.08 4.12
N ALA A 23 13.04 -6.89 3.52
CA ALA A 23 12.18 -7.81 4.25
C ALA A 23 12.99 -8.89 4.99
N ARG A 24 14.04 -9.43 4.38
CA ARG A 24 14.94 -10.40 5.04
C ARG A 24 15.67 -9.78 6.23
N GLN A 25 16.12 -8.53 6.09
CA GLN A 25 16.74 -7.79 7.20
C GLN A 25 15.75 -7.52 8.33
N ALA A 26 14.49 -7.21 8.02
CA ALA A 26 13.46 -7.01 9.01
C ALA A 26 13.11 -8.32 9.76
N ILE A 27 13.08 -9.46 9.07
CA ILE A 27 12.92 -10.78 9.72
C ILE A 27 14.08 -11.07 10.68
N GLU A 28 15.33 -10.83 10.26
CA GLU A 28 16.51 -11.02 11.11
C GLU A 28 16.39 -10.24 12.42
N ARG A 29 15.88 -9.00 12.37
CA ARG A 29 15.68 -8.19 13.57
C ARG A 29 14.61 -8.73 14.52
N ILE A 30 13.61 -9.45 14.00
CA ILE A 30 12.51 -9.99 14.82
C ILE A 30 12.87 -11.35 15.42
N ASN A 31 13.48 -12.24 14.65
CA ASN A 31 13.67 -13.64 15.07
C ASN A 31 15.09 -14.18 14.91
N GLY A 32 16.06 -13.34 14.51
CA GLY A 32 17.47 -13.74 14.33
C GLY A 32 17.74 -14.59 13.10
N THR A 33 16.76 -14.84 12.23
CA THR A 33 16.91 -15.71 11.05
C THR A 33 16.90 -14.91 9.74
N LYS A 34 17.51 -15.47 8.69
CA LYS A 34 17.54 -14.88 7.33
C LYS A 34 16.93 -15.80 6.28
N PRO A 35 15.67 -16.20 6.42
CA PRO A 35 15.06 -17.10 5.45
C PRO A 35 14.98 -16.43 4.08
N GLN A 36 15.01 -17.24 3.03
CA GLN A 36 14.62 -16.77 1.72
C GLN A 36 13.10 -16.54 1.73
N ILE A 37 12.68 -15.34 1.30
CA ILE A 37 11.25 -15.01 1.20
C ILE A 37 10.78 -15.44 -0.20
N GLY A 38 9.99 -16.50 -0.23
CA GLY A 38 9.37 -17.01 -1.45
C GLY A 38 8.27 -16.10 -1.98
N THR A 39 7.63 -16.53 -3.06
CA THR A 39 6.56 -15.76 -3.72
C THR A 39 5.43 -16.72 -4.11
N HIS A 40 4.20 -16.37 -3.72
CA HIS A 40 2.99 -17.09 -4.10
C HIS A 40 2.68 -16.91 -5.60
N LYS A 41 1.74 -17.69 -6.14
CA LYS A 41 1.33 -17.58 -7.55
C LYS A 41 0.76 -16.20 -7.90
N ASP A 42 0.11 -15.55 -6.94
CA ASP A 42 -0.41 -14.18 -7.01
C ASP A 42 0.66 -13.09 -6.82
N ARG A 43 1.93 -13.48 -6.67
CA ARG A 43 3.11 -12.62 -6.43
C ARG A 43 3.23 -12.04 -5.02
N SER A 44 2.32 -12.36 -4.10
CA SER A 44 2.46 -11.97 -2.70
C SER A 44 3.67 -12.66 -2.04
N PRO A 45 4.34 -12.02 -1.06
CA PRO A 45 5.47 -12.63 -0.36
C PRO A 45 5.03 -13.81 0.52
N ILE A 46 5.81 -14.88 0.55
CA ILE A 46 5.62 -15.99 1.49
C ILE A 46 6.33 -15.64 2.80
N TRP A 47 5.56 -15.27 3.82
CA TRP A 47 6.10 -14.95 5.14
C TRP A 47 6.42 -16.20 5.97
N PRO A 48 7.47 -16.16 6.82
CA PRO A 48 7.70 -17.23 7.79
C PRO A 48 6.49 -17.46 8.70
N LYS A 49 6.31 -18.70 9.18
CA LYS A 49 5.20 -19.07 10.06
C LYS A 49 5.12 -18.14 11.27
N GLY A 50 3.94 -17.61 11.54
CA GLY A 50 3.66 -16.72 12.67
C GLY A 50 4.03 -15.26 12.44
N LEU A 51 4.50 -14.90 11.24
CA LEU A 51 4.71 -13.52 10.82
C LEU A 51 3.72 -13.13 9.73
N ILE A 52 3.30 -11.87 9.78
CA ILE A 52 2.69 -11.16 8.67
C ILE A 52 3.63 -10.04 8.24
N GLY A 53 3.49 -9.58 7.01
CA GLY A 53 4.35 -8.55 6.46
C GLY A 53 3.77 -7.87 5.24
N SER A 54 4.31 -6.70 4.95
CA SER A 54 4.04 -5.98 3.71
C SER A 54 5.32 -5.35 3.18
N ILE A 55 5.43 -5.26 1.87
CA ILE A 55 6.60 -4.73 1.16
C ILE A 55 6.10 -3.66 0.20
N THR A 56 6.82 -2.55 0.13
CA THR A 56 6.67 -1.54 -0.91
C THR A 56 8.03 -1.20 -1.49
N HIS A 57 8.05 -0.84 -2.76
CA HIS A 57 9.24 -0.40 -3.46
C HIS A 57 8.87 0.64 -4.52
N SER A 58 9.77 1.58 -4.74
CA SER A 58 9.79 2.49 -5.87
C SER A 58 11.19 2.50 -6.49
N ASP A 59 11.41 3.32 -7.51
CA ASP A 59 12.69 3.45 -8.22
C ASP A 59 13.92 3.57 -7.30
N ARG A 60 13.78 4.25 -6.15
CA ARG A 60 14.90 4.53 -5.22
C ARG A 60 14.60 4.19 -3.77
N PHE A 61 13.43 3.65 -3.48
CA PHE A 61 12.99 3.35 -2.13
C PHE A 61 12.53 1.91 -2.03
N ALA A 62 12.87 1.22 -0.93
CA ALA A 62 12.30 -0.08 -0.62
C ALA A 62 12.10 -0.16 0.89
N ALA A 63 10.91 -0.60 1.29
CA ALA A 63 10.58 -0.80 2.69
C ALA A 63 9.84 -2.12 2.89
N ALA A 64 10.02 -2.68 4.07
CA ALA A 64 9.26 -3.81 4.54
C ALA A 64 8.85 -3.58 6.00
N ALA A 65 7.61 -3.90 6.30
CA ALA A 65 7.08 -3.98 7.65
C ALA A 65 6.77 -5.45 7.94
N LEU A 66 7.03 -5.86 9.18
CA LEU A 66 6.71 -7.20 9.67
C LEU A 66 6.17 -7.12 11.08
N ALA A 67 5.30 -8.06 11.41
CA ALA A 67 4.75 -8.22 12.74
C ALA A 67 4.44 -9.67 13.07
N GLN A 68 4.31 -9.94 14.38
CA GLN A 68 3.86 -11.25 14.84
C GLN A 68 2.35 -11.37 14.63
N GLN A 69 1.93 -12.40 13.89
CA GLN A 69 0.53 -12.63 13.53
C GLN A 69 -0.42 -12.75 14.73
N LYS A 70 0.08 -13.15 15.91
CA LYS A 70 -0.72 -13.25 17.13
C LYS A 70 -1.13 -11.89 17.72
N TYR A 71 -0.48 -10.80 17.33
CA TYR A 71 -0.74 -9.46 17.84
C TYR A 71 -1.37 -8.54 16.80
N HIS A 72 -1.20 -8.87 15.52
CA HIS A 72 -1.65 -8.05 14.41
C HIS A 72 -2.25 -8.96 13.34
N GLN A 73 -3.45 -8.59 12.88
CA GLN A 73 -4.20 -9.27 11.84
C GLN A 73 -4.00 -8.60 10.48
N PHE A 74 -3.84 -7.28 10.43
CA PHE A 74 -3.77 -6.50 9.21
C PHE A 74 -2.48 -5.68 9.14
N LEU A 75 -1.73 -5.86 8.06
CA LEU A 75 -0.52 -5.11 7.81
C LEU A 75 -0.37 -4.83 6.32
N GLY A 76 -0.38 -3.55 5.98
CA GLY A 76 -0.17 -3.08 4.61
C GLY A 76 0.65 -1.81 4.63
N ILE A 77 1.66 -1.72 3.78
CA ILE A 77 2.45 -0.51 3.60
C ILE A 77 2.55 -0.18 2.12
N ASP A 78 2.64 1.11 1.86
CA ASP A 78 2.83 1.60 0.52
C ASP A 78 3.56 2.93 0.51
N PHE A 79 4.43 3.13 -0.49
CA PHE A 79 5.17 4.36 -0.69
C PHE A 79 5.03 4.79 -2.14
N GLU A 80 4.61 6.02 -2.33
CA GLU A 80 4.40 6.61 -3.64
C GLU A 80 5.09 7.95 -3.76
N HIS A 81 5.73 8.17 -4.91
CA HIS A 81 6.34 9.45 -5.22
C HIS A 81 5.28 10.51 -5.49
N TRP A 82 5.59 11.78 -5.18
CA TRP A 82 4.71 12.87 -5.55
C TRP A 82 4.53 12.94 -7.06
N ILE A 83 3.27 12.84 -7.52
CA ILE A 83 2.93 13.02 -8.93
C ILE A 83 2.77 14.51 -9.24
N ASN A 84 2.95 14.87 -10.50
CA ASN A 84 2.65 16.22 -10.96
C ASN A 84 1.15 16.41 -11.22
N ALA A 85 0.72 17.66 -11.36
CA ALA A 85 -0.68 18.00 -11.59
C ALA A 85 -1.29 17.33 -12.84
N GLN A 86 -0.52 17.24 -13.94
CA GLN A 86 -1.00 16.59 -15.17
C GLN A 86 -1.32 15.11 -14.93
N LEU A 87 -0.41 14.38 -14.32
CA LEU A 87 -0.60 12.96 -14.01
C LEU A 87 -1.72 12.77 -12.97
N ALA A 88 -1.85 13.69 -12.01
CA ALA A 88 -2.95 13.68 -11.06
C ALA A 88 -4.30 13.80 -11.76
N ASP A 89 -4.45 14.72 -12.72
CA ASP A 89 -5.67 14.87 -13.50
C ASP A 89 -6.00 13.59 -14.29
N GLU A 90 -5.00 13.02 -14.97
CA GLU A 90 -5.14 11.79 -15.76
C GLU A 90 -5.59 10.58 -14.91
N LEU A 91 -5.06 10.46 -13.69
CA LEU A 91 -5.32 9.32 -12.81
C LEU A 91 -6.55 9.50 -11.90
N SER A 92 -6.91 10.75 -11.58
CA SER A 92 -7.97 11.06 -10.60
C SER A 92 -9.32 10.42 -10.92
N GLY A 93 -9.65 10.23 -12.20
CA GLY A 93 -10.90 9.58 -12.63
C GLY A 93 -10.96 8.08 -12.36
N GLN A 94 -9.82 7.42 -12.23
CA GLN A 94 -9.71 5.98 -11.96
C GLN A 94 -9.50 5.69 -10.48
N ILE A 95 -8.84 6.61 -9.76
CA ILE A 95 -8.47 6.42 -8.36
C ILE A 95 -9.55 6.96 -7.44
N LEU A 96 -10.09 8.15 -7.73
CA LEU A 96 -10.97 8.88 -6.82
C LEU A 96 -12.43 8.71 -7.19
N ASP A 97 -13.25 8.45 -6.18
CA ASP A 97 -14.68 8.63 -6.33
C ASP A 97 -15.15 10.07 -6.05
N LYS A 98 -16.47 10.31 -6.13
CA LYS A 98 -17.04 11.64 -5.90
C LYS A 98 -16.85 12.14 -4.47
N TYR A 99 -16.90 11.24 -3.49
CA TYR A 99 -16.73 11.59 -2.08
C TYR A 99 -15.27 11.98 -1.80
N GLU A 100 -14.32 11.19 -2.31
CA GLU A 100 -12.90 11.44 -2.17
C GLU A 100 -12.47 12.77 -2.81
N LYS A 101 -13.03 13.11 -3.98
CA LYS A 101 -12.83 14.43 -4.60
C LYS A 101 -13.31 15.58 -3.72
N GLN A 102 -14.47 15.41 -3.08
CA GLN A 102 -15.00 16.40 -2.13
C GLN A 102 -14.18 16.47 -0.84
N LEU A 103 -13.69 15.33 -0.34
CA LEU A 103 -12.80 15.28 0.82
C LEU A 103 -11.50 16.02 0.54
N LEU A 104 -10.89 15.80 -0.63
CA LEU A 104 -9.67 16.49 -1.04
C LEU A 104 -9.84 18.01 -1.18
N SER A 105 -10.99 18.49 -1.67
CA SER A 105 -11.22 19.94 -1.78
C SER A 105 -11.31 20.66 -0.44
N GLN A 106 -11.45 19.91 0.66
CA GLN A 106 -11.49 20.43 2.03
C GLN A 106 -10.15 20.26 2.77
N CYS A 107 -9.19 19.52 2.20
CA CYS A 107 -7.89 19.28 2.80
C CYS A 107 -6.93 20.45 2.54
N SER A 108 -5.97 20.67 3.44
CA SER A 108 -4.94 21.70 3.32
C SER A 108 -3.72 21.26 2.49
N ILE A 109 -3.89 20.34 1.53
CA ILE A 109 -2.82 19.79 0.68
C ILE A 109 -3.17 20.04 -0.79
N SER A 110 -2.18 20.02 -1.67
CA SER A 110 -2.46 20.19 -3.10
C SER A 110 -3.23 18.99 -3.67
N PHE A 111 -3.90 19.19 -4.80
CA PHE A 111 -4.70 18.15 -5.43
C PHE A 111 -3.86 16.93 -5.80
N GLU A 112 -2.68 17.14 -6.40
CA GLU A 112 -1.76 16.08 -6.77
C GLU A 112 -1.23 15.30 -5.57
N GLN A 113 -0.92 15.98 -4.45
CA GLN A 113 -0.56 15.31 -3.20
C GLN A 113 -1.73 14.48 -2.64
N GLY A 114 -2.95 15.01 -2.74
CA GLY A 114 -4.17 14.32 -2.33
C GLY A 114 -4.45 13.06 -3.14
N VAL A 115 -4.29 13.13 -4.46
CA VAL A 115 -4.43 11.97 -5.36
C VAL A 115 -3.37 10.92 -5.03
N THR A 116 -2.09 11.30 -4.89
CA THR A 116 -1.02 10.37 -4.48
C THR A 116 -1.31 9.72 -3.14
N LEU A 117 -1.79 10.49 -2.15
CA LEU A 117 -2.11 9.97 -0.82
C LEU A 117 -3.22 8.91 -0.89
N ILE A 118 -4.35 9.22 -1.54
CA ILE A 118 -5.48 8.30 -1.62
C ILE A 118 -5.10 7.03 -2.38
N PHE A 119 -4.34 7.17 -3.48
CA PHE A 119 -3.80 6.04 -4.20
C PHE A 119 -2.97 5.13 -3.28
N SER A 120 -1.98 5.69 -2.58
CA SER A 120 -1.13 4.94 -1.68
C SER A 120 -1.91 4.32 -0.51
N ALA A 121 -2.91 5.03 0.02
CA ALA A 121 -3.78 4.52 1.07
C ALA A 121 -4.59 3.30 0.62
N LYS A 122 -5.13 3.32 -0.62
CA LYS A 122 -5.83 2.18 -1.22
C LYS A 122 -4.89 1.00 -1.48
N GLU A 123 -3.66 1.24 -1.93
CA GLU A 123 -2.64 0.20 -2.09
C GLU A 123 -2.23 -0.45 -0.76
N SER A 124 -2.01 0.37 0.28
CA SER A 124 -1.78 -0.12 1.65
C SER A 124 -2.95 -0.97 2.15
N PHE A 125 -4.17 -0.51 1.91
CA PHE A 125 -5.38 -1.24 2.30
C PHE A 125 -5.53 -2.56 1.56
N TYR A 126 -5.33 -2.56 0.24
CA TYR A 126 -5.32 -3.78 -0.56
C TYR A 126 -4.30 -4.79 -0.02
N LYS A 127 -3.06 -4.37 0.24
CA LYS A 127 -2.00 -5.23 0.79
C LYS A 127 -2.34 -5.77 2.18
N ALA A 128 -3.03 -4.99 3.01
CA ALA A 128 -3.47 -5.41 4.34
C ALA A 128 -4.59 -6.45 4.28
N LEU A 129 -5.52 -6.32 3.32
CA LEU A 129 -6.74 -7.11 3.24
C LEU A 129 -6.61 -8.35 2.33
N TYR A 130 -5.80 -8.28 1.28
CA TYR A 130 -5.64 -9.35 0.29
C TYR A 130 -5.30 -10.73 0.89
N PRO A 131 -4.44 -10.87 1.93
CA PRO A 131 -4.18 -12.17 2.56
C PRO A 131 -5.43 -12.86 3.13
N HIS A 132 -6.46 -12.07 3.48
CA HIS A 132 -7.72 -12.55 4.06
C HIS A 132 -8.79 -12.75 2.98
N VAL A 133 -8.95 -11.78 2.07
CA VAL A 133 -9.98 -11.80 1.02
C VAL A 133 -9.61 -12.71 -0.17
N LYS A 134 -8.32 -12.80 -0.51
CA LYS A 134 -7.75 -13.59 -1.62
C LYS A 134 -8.44 -13.42 -2.98
N THR A 135 -9.11 -12.28 -3.13
CA THR A 135 -9.83 -11.86 -4.34
C THR A 135 -9.27 -10.50 -4.72
N PHE A 136 -9.03 -10.29 -6.01
CA PHE A 136 -8.65 -8.97 -6.49
C PHE A 136 -9.85 -8.03 -6.41
N PHE A 137 -9.63 -6.81 -5.94
CA PHE A 137 -10.63 -5.74 -5.93
C PHE A 137 -9.98 -4.42 -6.31
N GLY A 138 -10.75 -3.59 -7.02
CA GLY A 138 -10.28 -2.34 -7.60
C GLY A 138 -10.34 -1.16 -6.64
N PHE A 139 -9.89 0.00 -7.12
CA PHE A 139 -9.97 1.27 -6.37
C PHE A 139 -11.41 1.74 -6.14
N ASP A 140 -12.35 1.26 -6.94
CA ASP A 140 -13.78 1.54 -6.85
C ASP A 140 -14.50 0.71 -5.76
N GLU A 141 -13.81 -0.29 -5.18
CA GLU A 141 -14.35 -1.12 -4.10
C GLU A 141 -13.93 -0.64 -2.70
N ALA A 142 -13.12 0.41 -2.62
CA ALA A 142 -12.70 1.03 -1.37
C ALA A 142 -12.67 2.56 -1.45
N ARG A 143 -12.99 3.22 -0.34
CA ARG A 143 -13.02 4.68 -0.23
C ARG A 143 -12.30 5.16 1.01
N VAL A 144 -11.45 6.18 0.88
CA VAL A 144 -10.98 6.95 2.03
C VAL A 144 -12.11 7.84 2.55
N SER A 145 -12.72 7.46 3.67
CA SER A 145 -13.90 8.12 4.24
C SER A 145 -13.55 9.31 5.16
N SER A 146 -12.31 9.38 5.64
CA SER A 146 -11.82 10.54 6.38
C SER A 146 -10.30 10.65 6.31
N MET A 147 -9.80 11.89 6.37
CA MET A 147 -8.37 12.19 6.49
C MET A 147 -8.15 13.32 7.47
N ASP A 148 -7.13 13.16 8.30
CA ASP A 148 -6.59 14.19 9.18
C ASP A 148 -5.13 14.39 8.80
N VAL A 149 -4.90 15.42 7.97
CA VAL A 149 -3.57 15.76 7.45
C VAL A 149 -2.60 16.16 8.56
N ALA A 150 -3.09 16.86 9.58
CA ALA A 150 -2.25 17.36 10.66
C ALA A 150 -1.68 16.21 11.51
N SER A 151 -2.50 15.20 11.79
CA SER A 151 -2.03 14.02 12.54
C SER A 151 -1.51 12.87 11.67
N GLY A 152 -1.60 12.99 10.34
CA GLY A 152 -1.16 11.95 9.41
C GLY A 152 -2.01 10.68 9.51
N ARG A 153 -3.34 10.81 9.60
CA ARG A 153 -4.25 9.67 9.75
C ARG A 153 -5.32 9.65 8.67
N PHE A 154 -5.76 8.46 8.32
CA PHE A 154 -6.91 8.26 7.43
C PHE A 154 -7.79 7.10 7.92
N THR A 155 -9.04 7.08 7.46
CA THR A 155 -9.92 5.90 7.57
C THR A 155 -10.33 5.51 6.17
N ILE A 156 -10.30 4.21 5.88
CA ILE A 156 -10.69 3.64 4.60
C ILE A 156 -11.75 2.56 4.84
N GLU A 157 -12.77 2.53 3.99
CA GLU A 157 -13.91 1.62 4.08
C GLU A 157 -14.14 0.86 2.78
N LEU A 158 -14.71 -0.33 2.89
CA LEU A 158 -15.18 -1.12 1.75
C LEU A 158 -16.51 -0.58 1.22
N LEU A 159 -16.63 -0.50 -0.10
CA LEU A 159 -17.87 -0.14 -0.79
C LEU A 159 -18.69 -1.38 -1.23
N THR A 160 -18.10 -2.57 -1.14
CA THR A 160 -18.67 -3.87 -1.50
C THR A 160 -18.31 -4.90 -0.44
N SER A 161 -19.04 -6.03 -0.40
CA SER A 161 -18.77 -7.11 0.54
C SER A 161 -17.87 -8.20 -0.07
N PHE A 162 -16.93 -8.72 0.73
CA PHE A 162 -16.07 -9.85 0.42
C PHE A 162 -16.22 -10.97 1.44
N GLY A 163 -17.13 -11.91 1.15
CA GLY A 163 -17.49 -12.96 2.10
C GLY A 163 -18.20 -12.40 3.35
N ASP A 164 -18.22 -13.20 4.42
CA ASP A 164 -18.98 -12.87 5.63
C ASP A 164 -18.21 -11.98 6.62
N GLU A 165 -16.88 -11.92 6.53
CA GLU A 165 -16.04 -11.16 7.47
C GLU A 165 -15.88 -9.68 7.05
N PHE A 166 -15.93 -9.41 5.74
CA PHE A 166 -15.64 -8.09 5.17
C PHE A 166 -16.87 -7.55 4.46
N GLU A 167 -17.87 -7.11 5.23
CA GLU A 167 -19.09 -6.53 4.68
C GLU A 167 -18.87 -5.09 4.17
N GLN A 168 -19.75 -4.64 3.27
CA GLN A 168 -19.81 -3.24 2.86
C GLN A 168 -19.88 -2.30 4.08
N GLY A 169 -19.04 -1.27 4.08
CA GLY A 169 -18.88 -0.33 5.19
C GLY A 169 -17.89 -0.79 6.26
N TRP A 170 -17.32 -1.99 6.17
CA TRP A 170 -16.19 -2.38 7.00
C TRP A 170 -15.04 -1.39 6.80
N ALA A 171 -14.52 -0.86 7.90
CA ALA A 171 -13.55 0.23 7.87
C ALA A 171 -12.38 -0.03 8.82
N ILE A 172 -11.21 0.46 8.41
CA ILE A 172 -9.98 0.40 9.19
C ILE A 172 -9.26 1.74 9.11
N LYS A 173 -8.52 2.08 10.16
CA LYS A 173 -7.69 3.30 10.14
C LYS A 173 -6.33 2.96 9.57
N GLY A 174 -5.71 3.96 8.98
CA GLY A 174 -4.30 3.92 8.62
C GLY A 174 -3.64 5.23 9.02
N ASN A 175 -2.34 5.26 8.84
CA ASN A 175 -1.53 6.43 9.06
C ASN A 175 -0.71 6.71 7.81
N PHE A 176 -0.25 7.94 7.67
CA PHE A 176 0.67 8.32 6.62
C PHE A 176 1.71 9.30 7.13
N LYS A 177 2.83 9.32 6.42
CA LYS A 177 3.90 10.27 6.63
C LYS A 177 4.29 10.88 5.30
N MET A 178 4.11 12.19 5.19
CA MET A 178 4.64 12.95 4.07
C MET A 178 6.16 13.02 4.18
N LEU A 179 6.83 12.69 3.08
CA LEU A 179 8.27 12.73 2.90
C LEU A 179 8.60 13.76 1.81
N PRO A 180 9.85 14.23 1.71
CA PRO A 180 10.21 15.25 0.72
C PRO A 180 9.89 14.85 -0.73
N ASP A 181 9.96 13.56 -1.05
CA ASP A 181 9.84 13.00 -2.39
C ASP A 181 8.61 12.11 -2.60
N GLY A 182 7.76 11.95 -1.58
CA GLY A 182 6.58 11.12 -1.66
C GLY A 182 5.83 10.98 -0.35
N ILE A 183 5.01 9.95 -0.26
CA ILE A 183 4.22 9.62 0.92
C ILE A 183 4.35 8.15 1.25
N LEU A 184 4.53 7.85 2.54
CA LEU A 184 4.43 6.49 3.07
C LEU A 184 3.09 6.35 3.78
N THR A 185 2.25 5.43 3.34
CA THR A 185 1.02 5.02 4.02
C THR A 185 1.22 3.66 4.68
N TYR A 186 0.53 3.44 5.80
CA TYR A 186 0.55 2.15 6.48
C TYR A 186 -0.72 1.90 7.31
N ILE A 187 -1.18 0.66 7.23
CA ILE A 187 -2.22 0.09 8.10
C ILE A 187 -1.56 -0.97 8.97
N PHE A 188 -1.79 -0.86 10.27
CA PHE A 188 -1.18 -1.75 11.25
C PHE A 188 -2.14 -2.00 12.41
N TYR A 189 -2.80 -3.16 12.36
CA TYR A 189 -3.82 -3.58 13.32
C TYR A 189 -3.59 -5.00 13.75
#